data_AF-A0A2G2X9Y4-F1
#
_entry.id   AF-A0A2G2X9Y4-F1
#
_cell.length_a   1.000
_cell.length_b   1.000
_cell.length_c   1.000
_cell.angle_alpha   90.00
_cell.angle_beta   90.00
_cell.angle_gamma   90.00
#
_symmetry.space_group_name_H-M   'P 1'
#
loop_
_entity.id
_entity.type
_entity.pdbx_description
1 polymer ?
#
loop_
_entity_poly.entity_id
_entity_poly.type
_entity_poly.pdbx_seq_one_letter_code
_entity_poly.pdbx_strand_id
1 'polypeptide(L)'
;MLDSAMGIEYLHHGHITPIVHCDLKPANILLDDDMVAHVGDFGISKILAVSKFMEYTETLGTLGYITPEYGSEGIVSPSGDVYSYGIMLMEVVTKRRQTDEERCNENLDLRKWITQSFLVTMMDVVDVNL
;
A
#
# COMPACT_ATOMS: atom_id res chain seq x y z
N MET A 1 4.63 -4.38 -11.28
CA MET A 1 4.11 -3.14 -10.65
C MET A 1 2.97 -2.53 -11.44
N LEU A 2 3.04 -2.48 -12.78
CA LEU A 2 1.90 -2.04 -13.60
C LEU A 2 0.68 -2.95 -13.42
N ASP A 3 0.84 -4.28 -13.58
CA ASP A 3 -0.30 -5.21 -13.47
C ASP A 3 -0.94 -5.18 -12.07
N SER A 4 -0.13 -5.07 -11.01
CA SER A 4 -0.65 -4.91 -9.65
C SER A 4 -1.38 -3.60 -9.45
N ALA A 5 -0.90 -2.48 -10.02
CA ALA A 5 -1.61 -1.20 -10.00
C ALA A 5 -2.96 -1.28 -10.74
N MET A 6 -3.00 -1.96 -11.89
CA MET A 6 -4.24 -2.20 -12.64
C MET A 6 -5.22 -3.07 -11.84
N GLY A 7 -4.72 -4.11 -11.17
CA GLY A 7 -5.54 -4.93 -10.27
C GLY A 7 -6.15 -4.11 -9.13
N ILE A 8 -5.35 -3.24 -8.49
CA ILE A 8 -5.83 -2.36 -7.41
C ILE A 8 -6.83 -1.32 -7.95
N GLU A 9 -6.57 -0.72 -9.10
CA GLU A 9 -7.49 0.22 -9.76
C GLU A 9 -8.85 -0.45 -10.05
N TYR A 10 -8.82 -1.69 -10.54
CA TYR A 10 -10.02 -2.49 -10.76
C TYR A 10 -10.80 -2.76 -9.46
N LEU A 11 -10.13 -3.04 -8.35
CA LEU A 11 -10.80 -3.21 -7.05
C LEU A 11 -11.52 -1.92 -6.61
N HIS A 12 -10.91 -0.76 -6.88
CA HIS A 12 -11.43 0.53 -6.43
C HIS A 12 -12.54 1.08 -7.34
N HIS A 13 -12.45 0.85 -8.65
CA HIS A 13 -13.31 1.51 -9.65
C HIS A 13 -14.02 0.55 -10.61
N GLY A 14 -13.66 -0.73 -10.65
CA GLY A 14 -14.26 -1.73 -11.54
C GLY A 14 -15.67 -2.17 -11.14
N HIS A 15 -16.14 -1.77 -9.96
CA HIS A 15 -17.45 -2.13 -9.42
C HIS A 15 -18.18 -0.93 -8.82
N ILE A 16 -19.51 -1.04 -8.68
CA ILE A 16 -20.36 0.00 -8.07
C ILE A 16 -19.95 0.26 -6.61
N THR A 17 -19.53 -0.78 -5.91
CA THR A 17 -18.99 -0.73 -4.55
C THR A 17 -17.50 -0.98 -4.58
N PRO A 18 -16.67 -0.02 -4.13
CA PRO A 18 -15.22 -0.21 -4.05
C PRO A 18 -14.85 -1.36 -3.11
N ILE A 19 -13.79 -2.09 -3.47
CA ILE A 19 -13.18 -3.11 -2.63
C ILE A 19 -11.83 -2.57 -2.15
N VAL A 20 -11.67 -2.42 -0.83
CA VAL A 20 -10.40 -2.06 -0.19
C VAL A 20 -9.70 -3.35 0.20
N HIS A 21 -8.47 -3.56 -0.27
CA HIS A 21 -7.72 -4.79 -0.03
C HIS A 21 -7.26 -4.90 1.43
N CYS A 22 -6.79 -3.79 2.02
CA CYS A 22 -6.33 -3.66 3.41
C CYS A 22 -5.02 -4.39 3.78
N ASP A 23 -4.39 -5.13 2.86
CA ASP A 23 -3.13 -5.86 3.14
C ASP A 23 -2.19 -5.93 1.93
N LEU A 24 -2.06 -4.80 1.22
CA LEU A 24 -1.14 -4.74 0.08
C LEU A 24 0.30 -4.72 0.56
N LYS A 25 1.06 -5.74 0.16
CA LYS A 25 2.49 -5.93 0.42
C LYS A 25 3.10 -6.82 -0.67
N PRO A 26 4.43 -6.82 -0.88
CA PRO A 26 5.07 -7.66 -1.89
C PRO A 26 4.69 -9.14 -1.81
N ALA A 27 4.53 -9.68 -0.60
CA ALA A 27 4.17 -11.08 -0.39
C ALA A 27 2.76 -11.44 -0.91
N ASN A 28 1.89 -10.45 -1.10
CA ASN A 28 0.53 -10.62 -1.61
C ASN A 28 0.42 -10.28 -3.11
N ILE A 29 1.54 -10.00 -3.77
CA ILE A 29 1.62 -9.87 -5.23
C ILE A 29 2.27 -11.13 -5.79
N LEU A 30 1.44 -11.99 -6.37
CA LEU A 30 1.86 -13.25 -6.96
C LEU A 30 2.31 -13.01 -8.40
N LEU A 31 3.26 -13.83 -8.88
CA LEU A 31 3.72 -13.80 -10.27
C LEU A 31 3.38 -15.15 -10.89
N ASP A 32 2.79 -15.13 -12.08
CA ASP A 32 2.56 -16.33 -12.87
C ASP A 32 3.79 -16.68 -13.76
N ASP A 33 3.64 -17.71 -14.58
CA ASP A 33 4.70 -18.21 -15.46
C ASP A 33 5.17 -17.17 -16.50
N ASP A 34 4.31 -16.21 -16.85
CA ASP A 34 4.59 -15.12 -17.79
C ASP A 34 5.09 -13.85 -17.08
N MET A 35 5.38 -13.93 -15.77
CA MET A 35 5.80 -12.81 -14.91
C MET A 35 4.75 -11.70 -14.81
N VAL A 36 3.48 -12.00 -15.05
CA VAL A 36 2.37 -11.08 -14.84
C VAL A 36 2.03 -11.06 -13.36
N ALA A 37 1.85 -9.85 -12.82
CA ALA A 37 1.54 -9.69 -11.40
C ALA A 37 0.03 -9.80 -11.11
N HIS A 38 -0.32 -10.64 -10.13
CA HIS A 38 -1.68 -10.88 -9.65
C HIS A 38 -1.81 -10.47 -8.19
N VAL A 39 -2.82 -9.67 -7.87
CA VAL A 39 -3.13 -9.29 -6.49
C VAL A 39 -3.84 -10.46 -5.80
N GLY A 40 -3.29 -10.92 -4.68
CA GLY A 40 -3.82 -12.07 -3.91
C GLY A 40 -4.03 -11.75 -2.42
N ASP A 41 -4.59 -12.72 -1.69
CA ASP A 41 -4.88 -12.65 -0.25
C ASP A 41 -5.88 -11.56 0.17
N PHE A 42 -7.16 -11.82 -0.10
CA PHE A 42 -8.28 -10.94 0.26
C PHE A 42 -8.86 -11.20 1.66
N GLY A 43 -8.12 -11.89 2.53
CA GLY A 43 -8.64 -12.42 3.80
C GLY A 43 -9.21 -11.34 4.74
N ILE A 44 -8.75 -10.10 4.60
CA ILE A 44 -9.17 -8.97 5.44
C ILE A 44 -9.78 -7.80 4.64
N SER A 45 -10.01 -7.98 3.34
CA SER A 45 -10.53 -6.94 2.45
C SER A 45 -11.96 -6.52 2.81
N LYS A 46 -12.32 -5.27 2.49
CA LYS A 46 -13.63 -4.68 2.78
C LYS A 46 -14.32 -4.24 1.51
N ILE A 47 -15.60 -4.58 1.40
CA ILE A 47 -16.49 -4.02 0.37
C ILE A 47 -17.16 -2.79 0.98
N LEU A 48 -16.93 -1.62 0.39
CA LEU A 48 -17.54 -0.37 0.85
C LEU A 48 -18.99 -0.28 0.37
N ALA A 49 -19.86 0.31 1.19
CA ALA A 49 -21.19 0.66 0.73
C ALA A 49 -21.12 1.73 -0.38
N VAL A 50 -22.11 1.74 -1.27
CA VAL A 50 -22.21 2.76 -2.34
C VAL A 50 -22.12 4.16 -1.73
N SER A 51 -21.32 5.04 -2.32
CA SER A 51 -21.05 6.41 -1.85
C SER A 51 -20.30 6.57 -0.52
N LYS A 52 -19.81 5.48 0.10
CA LYS A 52 -18.84 5.57 1.20
C LYS A 52 -17.41 5.65 0.67
N PHE A 53 -16.61 6.48 1.32
CA PHE A 53 -15.18 6.64 1.03
C PHE A 53 -14.26 5.92 2.01
N MET A 54 -14.81 5.43 3.13
CA MET A 54 -14.08 4.71 4.17
C MET A 54 -14.99 3.77 4.97
N GLU A 55 -14.40 2.84 5.71
CA GLU A 55 -15.06 1.94 6.67
C GLU A 55 -14.18 1.75 7.91
N TYR A 56 -14.77 1.28 9.01
CA TYR A 56 -14.04 0.93 10.23
C TYR A 56 -13.84 -0.58 10.33
N THR A 57 -12.68 -1.00 10.85
CA THR A 57 -12.39 -2.41 11.12
C THR A 57 -11.48 -2.60 12.33
N GLU A 58 -11.70 -3.69 13.05
CA GLU A 58 -10.81 -4.15 14.13
C GLU A 58 -9.68 -5.05 13.62
N THR A 59 -9.72 -5.45 12.34
CA THR A 59 -8.70 -6.31 11.73
C THR A 59 -7.50 -5.48 11.31
N LEU A 60 -6.34 -5.78 11.91
CA LEU A 60 -5.08 -5.11 11.58
C LEU A 60 -4.48 -5.71 10.30
N GLY A 61 -4.05 -4.84 9.38
CA GLY A 61 -3.21 -5.21 8.24
C GLY A 61 -1.74 -5.36 8.61
N THR A 62 -0.86 -5.46 7.62
CA THR A 62 0.59 -5.59 7.88
C THR A 62 1.22 -4.25 8.28
N LEU A 63 1.80 -4.20 9.50
CA LEU A 63 2.54 -3.04 9.99
C LEU A 63 3.69 -2.68 9.05
N GLY A 64 3.89 -1.38 8.83
CA GLY A 64 4.84 -0.83 7.86
C GLY A 64 4.21 -0.50 6.50
N TYR A 65 3.12 -1.17 6.13
CA TYR A 65 2.39 -0.90 4.88
C TYR A 65 1.13 -0.07 5.10
N ILE A 66 0.44 -0.27 6.22
CA ILE A 66 -0.83 0.42 6.52
C ILE A 66 -0.63 1.91 6.81
N THR A 67 -1.67 2.71 6.54
CA THR A 67 -1.70 4.13 6.92
C THR A 67 -1.77 4.31 8.44
N PRO A 68 -1.33 5.47 8.97
CA PRO A 68 -1.44 5.77 10.39
C PRO A 68 -2.87 5.63 10.92
N GLU A 69 -3.86 6.19 10.22
CA GLU A 69 -5.28 6.14 10.60
C GLU A 69 -5.86 4.73 10.55
N TYR A 70 -5.36 3.86 9.67
CA TYR A 70 -5.73 2.45 9.72
C TYR A 70 -5.16 1.79 10.99
N GLY A 71 -3.86 1.99 11.26
CA GLY A 71 -3.21 1.41 12.43
C GLY A 71 -3.73 1.90 13.79
N SER A 72 -4.16 3.17 13.89
CA SER A 72 -4.60 3.78 15.16
C SER A 72 -6.11 3.75 15.37
N GLU A 73 -6.89 3.92 14.31
CA GLU A 73 -8.35 4.11 14.39
C GLU A 73 -9.13 3.01 13.65
N GLY A 74 -8.44 2.11 12.95
CA GLY A 74 -9.11 1.07 12.15
C GLY A 74 -9.78 1.62 10.89
N ILE A 75 -9.43 2.83 10.44
CA ILE A 75 -10.05 3.47 9.27
C ILE A 75 -9.40 2.93 8.00
N VAL A 76 -10.21 2.29 7.15
CA VAL A 76 -9.76 1.78 5.84
C VAL A 76 -10.45 2.50 4.70
N SER A 77 -9.72 2.73 3.62
CA SER A 77 -10.21 3.43 2.43
C SER A 77 -9.39 3.02 1.19
N PRO A 78 -9.87 3.31 -0.03
CA PRO A 78 -9.08 3.13 -1.25
C PRO A 78 -7.76 3.90 -1.22
N SER A 79 -7.72 5.08 -0.59
CA SER A 79 -6.47 5.84 -0.43
C SER A 79 -5.46 5.14 0.49
N GLY A 80 -5.93 4.32 1.45
CA GLY A 80 -5.08 3.48 2.29
C GLY A 80 -4.38 2.37 1.49
N ASP A 81 -5.06 1.77 0.53
CA ASP A 81 -4.46 0.83 -0.42
C ASP A 81 -3.42 1.54 -1.32
N VAL A 82 -3.70 2.76 -1.78
CA VAL A 82 -2.74 3.56 -2.58
C VAL A 82 -1.47 3.87 -1.77
N TYR A 83 -1.61 4.21 -0.50
CA TYR A 83 -0.48 4.39 0.41
C TYR A 83 0.35 3.11 0.53
N SER A 84 -0.30 1.99 0.80
CA SER A 84 0.33 0.68 0.93
C SER A 84 1.06 0.26 -0.36
N TYR A 85 0.45 0.54 -1.52
CA TYR A 85 1.07 0.34 -2.83
C TYR A 85 2.33 1.20 -3.01
N GLY A 86 2.29 2.46 -2.58
CA GLY A 86 3.46 3.35 -2.61
C GLY A 86 4.63 2.82 -1.78
N ILE A 87 4.35 2.32 -0.57
CA ILE A 87 5.33 1.65 0.28
C ILE A 87 5.93 0.42 -0.44
N MET A 88 5.07 -0.45 -0.99
CA MET A 88 5.49 -1.64 -1.74
C MET A 88 6.35 -1.29 -2.95
N LEU A 89 6.00 -0.26 -3.71
CA LEU A 89 6.79 0.23 -4.84
C LEU A 89 8.17 0.70 -4.39
N MET A 90 8.24 1.43 -3.27
CA MET A 90 9.51 1.88 -2.71
C MET A 90 10.39 0.71 -2.26
N GLU A 91 9.82 -0.33 -1.64
CA GLU A 91 10.55 -1.56 -1.29
C GLU A 91 11.15 -2.24 -2.54
N VAL A 92 10.35 -2.40 -3.60
CA VAL A 92 10.79 -3.01 -4.86
C VAL A 92 11.92 -2.21 -5.53
N VAL A 93 11.77 -0.88 -5.61
CA VAL A 93 12.75 0.00 -6.26
C VAL A 93 14.06 0.06 -5.47
N THR A 94 13.98 0.12 -4.15
CA THR A 94 15.16 0.21 -3.28
C THR A 94 15.82 -1.13 -3.01
N LYS A 95 15.12 -2.24 -3.30
CA LYS A 95 15.52 -3.62 -2.95
C LYS A 95 15.84 -3.78 -1.46
N ARG A 96 15.12 -3.04 -0.61
CA ARG A 96 15.24 -3.10 0.85
C ARG A 96 13.93 -3.55 1.44
N ARG A 97 13.95 -4.63 2.23
CA ARG A 97 12.74 -5.05 2.94
C ARG A 97 12.48 -4.11 4.09
N GLN A 98 11.20 -3.86 4.37
CA GLN A 98 10.80 -3.15 5.58
C GLN A 98 11.28 -3.82 6.88
N THR A 99 11.51 -5.14 6.86
CA THR A 99 11.85 -5.96 8.04
C THR A 99 13.30 -6.47 8.04
N ASP A 100 14.23 -5.92 7.26
CA ASP A 100 15.63 -6.36 7.32
C ASP A 100 16.26 -6.02 8.69
N GLU A 101 16.15 -6.98 9.62
CA GLU A 101 16.55 -6.91 11.04
C GLU A 101 18.05 -6.61 11.22
N GLU A 102 18.92 -6.95 10.26
CA GLU A 102 20.37 -6.81 10.40
C GLU A 102 20.89 -5.36 10.40
N ARG A 103 20.03 -4.37 10.10
CA ARG A 103 20.35 -2.93 10.27
C ARG A 103 19.37 -2.21 11.18
N CYS A 104 18.45 -2.95 11.80
CA CYS A 104 17.41 -2.42 12.69
C CYS A 104 17.93 -2.23 14.13
N ASN A 105 19.20 -1.82 14.29
CA ASN A 105 19.68 -1.32 15.57
C ASN A 105 19.25 0.13 15.83
N GLU A 106 18.66 0.82 14.83
CA GLU A 106 18.07 2.15 15.02
C GLU A 106 16.88 2.35 14.06
N ASN A 107 15.66 2.03 14.52
CA ASN A 107 14.36 2.57 14.07
C ASN A 107 14.35 3.48 12.81
N LEU A 108 14.57 2.89 11.64
CA LEU A 108 14.43 3.57 10.34
C LEU A 108 13.42 2.79 9.50
N ASP A 109 12.14 3.03 9.83
CA ASP A 109 11.01 2.87 8.93
C ASP A 109 11.43 3.27 7.49
N LEU A 110 11.17 2.41 6.50
CA LEU A 110 11.53 2.62 5.10
C LEU A 110 11.09 4.02 4.64
N ARG A 111 9.90 4.47 5.08
CA ARG A 111 9.40 5.82 4.81
C ARG A 111 10.33 6.91 5.37
N LYS A 112 10.79 6.77 6.61
CA LYS A 112 11.72 7.71 7.26
C LYS A 112 13.07 7.73 6.56
N TRP A 113 13.61 6.57 6.19
CA TRP A 113 14.85 6.47 5.43
C TRP A 113 14.75 7.18 4.07
N ILE A 114 13.64 6.97 3.36
CA ILE A 114 13.38 7.62 2.06
C ILE A 114 13.27 9.13 2.23
N THR A 115 12.50 9.58 3.22
CA THR A 115 12.31 11.01 3.50
C THR A 115 13.63 11.70 3.83
N GLN A 116 14.54 11.02 4.55
CA GLN A 116 15.88 11.53 4.87
C GLN A 116 16.85 11.47 3.68
N SER A 117 16.61 10.58 2.72
CA SER A 117 17.46 10.42 1.53
C SER A 117 17.20 11.47 0.45
N PHE A 118 16.04 12.13 0.49
CA PHE A 118 15.73 13.24 -0.41
C PHE A 118 16.20 14.57 0.20
N LEU A 119 17.05 15.29 -0.55
CA LEU A 119 17.52 16.64 -0.21
C LEU A 119 16.46 17.73 -0.44
N VAL A 120 15.33 17.36 -1.05
CA VAL A 120 14.24 18.24 -1.49
C VAL A 120 12.93 17.68 -0.95
N THR A 121 11.99 18.54 -0.59
CA THR A 121 10.69 18.14 -0.07
C THR A 121 9.96 17.27 -1.09
N MET A 122 9.35 16.16 -0.66
CA MET A 122 8.59 15.25 -1.56
C MET A 122 7.54 15.99 -2.40
N MET A 123 7.01 17.11 -1.89
CA MET A 123 6.03 17.95 -2.59
C MET A 123 6.58 18.66 -3.84
N ASP A 124 7.90 18.84 -3.94
CA ASP A 124 8.54 19.53 -5.08
C ASP A 124 8.73 18.60 -6.30
N VAL A 125 8.54 17.29 -6.10
CA VAL A 125 8.71 16.25 -7.14
C VAL A 125 7.36 15.82 -7.74
N VAL A 126 6.25 16.11 -7.05
CA VAL A 126 4.91 15.84 -7.56
C VAL A 126 4.61 16.83 -8.68
N ASP A 127 4.37 16.31 -9.89
CA ASP A 127 3.92 17.15 -10.99
C ASP A 127 2.54 17.72 -10.64
N VAL A 128 2.49 19.03 -10.42
CA VAL A 128 1.27 19.76 -10.07
C VAL A 128 0.24 19.82 -11.21
N ASN A 129 0.60 19.34 -12.41
CA ASN A 129 -0.25 19.33 -13.59
C ASN A 129 -0.92 17.97 -13.87
N LEU A 130 -0.81 17.02 -12.95
CA LEU A 130 -1.45 15.70 -13.03
C LEU A 130 -2.88 15.73 -12.45
#